data_AF-A0A1L4D397-F1
#
_entry.id   AF-A0A1L4D397-F1
#
_cell.length_a   1.000
_cell.length_b   1.000
_cell.length_c   1.000
_cell.angle_alpha   90.00
_cell.angle_beta   90.00
_cell.angle_gamma   90.00
#
_symmetry.space_group_name_H-M   'P 1'
#
loop_
_entity.id
_entity.type
_entity.pdbx_description
1 polymer ?
#
loop_
_entity_poly.entity_id
_entity_poly.type
_entity_poly.pdbx_seq_one_letter_code
_entity_poly.pdbx_strand_id
1 'polypeptide(L)'
;MEKELPFAKAQSSEQMLIELLFHFSILMEYQLIDLQSNVRAFVEAMSDAIQKMDGLVVEEGRSAQEIYESLFNKATNTEATALNQRANFRADDIFAEAAAQANPKLAELIKSTAAKESENKTEGESASGSNAFDKIWSEISKRFESVCRLEERLRPQVYTMIQSLNFEDIQTQRIEHALLAQKKLNEGMMKFLKKGLSNCDLKEILEFSTNLVRDTKASYTMSDERRVFEQVFYEDKK
;
A
#
# COMPACT_ATOMS: atom_id res chain seq x y z
N MET A 1 -39.74 15.97 10.41
CA MET A 1 -40.70 14.90 10.08
C MET A 1 -40.34 13.70 10.91
N GLU A 2 -41.31 13.09 11.60
CA GLU A 2 -41.05 11.84 12.31
C GLU A 2 -40.83 10.73 11.27
N LYS A 3 -39.87 9.83 11.53
CA LYS A 3 -39.52 8.72 10.63
C LYS A 3 -40.03 7.41 11.27
N GLU A 4 -40.69 6.56 10.49
CA GLU A 4 -41.23 5.27 10.94
C GLU A 4 -40.53 4.11 10.26
N LEU A 5 -40.45 2.96 10.94
CA LEU A 5 -40.01 1.71 10.31
C LEU A 5 -41.11 1.21 9.37
N PRO A 6 -40.78 0.71 8.17
CA PRO A 6 -41.77 0.29 7.16
C PRO A 6 -42.68 -0.81 7.71
N PHE A 7 -42.13 -1.69 8.55
CA PHE A 7 -42.85 -2.80 9.17
C PHE A 7 -43.62 -2.45 10.44
N ALA A 8 -43.60 -1.18 10.90
CA ALA A 8 -44.36 -0.76 12.07
C ALA A 8 -45.89 -0.82 11.87
N LYS A 9 -46.35 -0.89 10.60
CA LYS A 9 -47.77 -0.95 10.20
C LYS A 9 -48.23 -2.36 9.83
N ALA A 10 -47.35 -3.36 9.87
CA ALA A 10 -47.69 -4.72 9.48
C ALA A 10 -48.78 -5.31 10.38
N GLN A 11 -49.79 -5.94 9.76
CA GLN A 11 -50.96 -6.46 10.47
C GLN A 11 -50.81 -7.94 10.87
N SER A 12 -49.82 -8.63 10.30
CA SER A 12 -49.53 -10.03 10.60
C SER A 12 -48.02 -10.28 10.77
N SER A 13 -47.70 -11.32 11.53
CA SER A 13 -46.34 -11.81 11.74
C SER A 13 -45.63 -12.12 10.41
N GLU A 14 -46.36 -12.70 9.46
CA GLU A 14 -45.87 -13.04 8.12
C GLU A 14 -45.53 -11.78 7.31
N GLN A 15 -46.43 -10.79 7.30
CA GLN A 15 -46.21 -9.54 6.60
C GLN A 15 -44.98 -8.81 7.16
N MET A 16 -44.86 -8.75 8.49
CA MET A 16 -43.72 -8.11 9.16
C MET A 16 -42.40 -8.78 8.80
N LEU A 17 -42.34 -10.12 8.76
CA LEU A 17 -41.14 -10.86 8.38
C LEU A 17 -40.79 -10.68 6.90
N ILE A 18 -41.78 -10.67 6.01
CA ILE A 18 -41.58 -10.40 4.58
C ILE A 18 -40.99 -9.00 4.39
N GLU A 19 -41.58 -7.99 5.03
CA GLU A 19 -41.09 -6.61 4.95
C GLU A 19 -39.69 -6.47 5.56
N LEU A 20 -39.42 -7.09 6.71
CA LEU A 20 -38.07 -7.11 7.31
C LEU A 20 -37.04 -7.72 6.35
N LEU A 21 -37.33 -8.89 5.79
CA LEU A 21 -36.45 -9.59 4.87
C LEU A 21 -36.20 -8.77 3.61
N PHE A 22 -37.24 -8.17 3.04
CA PHE A 22 -37.14 -7.32 1.85
C PHE A 22 -36.17 -6.15 2.07
N HIS A 23 -36.34 -5.39 3.15
CA HIS A 23 -35.46 -4.24 3.44
C HIS A 23 -34.03 -4.68 3.76
N PHE A 24 -33.85 -5.80 4.48
CA PHE A 24 -32.52 -6.37 4.71
C PHE A 24 -31.87 -6.86 3.41
N SER A 25 -32.61 -7.47 2.49
CA SER A 25 -32.10 -7.87 1.19
C SER A 25 -31.62 -6.67 0.37
N ILE A 26 -32.40 -5.59 0.33
CA ILE A 26 -31.99 -4.34 -0.34
C ILE A 26 -30.71 -3.78 0.29
N LEU A 27 -30.65 -3.73 1.63
CA LEU A 27 -29.46 -3.23 2.33
C LEU A 27 -28.23 -4.07 1.98
N MET A 28 -28.33 -5.40 2.05
CA MET A 28 -27.23 -6.30 1.76
C MET A 28 -26.79 -6.22 0.29
N GLU A 29 -27.72 -6.12 -0.64
CA GLU A 29 -27.40 -5.96 -2.07
C GLU A 29 -26.67 -4.64 -2.33
N TYR A 30 -27.15 -3.54 -1.75
CA TYR A 30 -26.45 -2.25 -1.81
C TYR A 30 -25.04 -2.35 -1.24
N GLN A 31 -24.89 -2.95 -0.05
CA GLN A 31 -23.58 -3.09 0.59
C GLN A 31 -22.62 -3.93 -0.25
N LEU A 32 -23.09 -5.02 -0.87
CA LEU A 32 -22.26 -5.86 -1.73
C LEU A 32 -21.81 -5.12 -2.99
N ILE A 33 -22.70 -4.38 -3.64
CA ILE A 33 -22.37 -3.60 -4.84
C ILE A 33 -21.37 -2.50 -4.50
N ASP A 34 -21.62 -1.78 -3.41
CA ASP A 34 -20.75 -0.69 -2.95
C ASP A 34 -19.36 -1.23 -2.55
N LEU A 35 -19.29 -2.33 -1.80
CA LEU A 35 -18.04 -3.01 -1.48
C LEU A 35 -17.29 -3.45 -2.74
N GLN A 36 -17.97 -4.07 -3.70
CA GLN A 36 -17.35 -4.54 -4.94
C GLN A 36 -16.77 -3.37 -5.76
N SER A 37 -17.51 -2.26 -5.88
CA SER A 37 -17.05 -1.06 -6.56
C SER A 37 -15.83 -0.44 -5.88
N ASN A 38 -15.88 -0.32 -4.55
CA ASN A 38 -14.83 0.26 -3.73
C ASN A 38 -13.54 -0.57 -3.74
N VAL A 39 -13.65 -1.90 -3.62
CA VAL A 39 -12.49 -2.79 -3.72
C VAL A 39 -11.84 -2.73 -5.10
N ARG A 40 -12.64 -2.67 -6.18
CA ARG A 40 -12.09 -2.51 -7.54
C ARG A 40 -11.30 -1.20 -7.67
N ALA A 41 -11.88 -0.08 -7.25
CA ALA A 41 -11.22 1.22 -7.30
C ALA A 41 -9.91 1.24 -6.48
N PHE A 42 -9.89 0.59 -5.32
CA PHE A 42 -8.69 0.42 -4.50
C PHE A 42 -7.60 -0.38 -5.23
N VAL A 43 -7.93 -1.53 -5.81
CA VAL A 43 -6.97 -2.36 -6.55
C VAL A 43 -6.41 -1.62 -7.76
N GLU A 44 -7.25 -0.90 -8.50
CA GLU A 44 -6.84 -0.07 -9.64
C GLU A 44 -5.87 1.03 -9.20
N ALA A 45 -6.19 1.77 -8.13
CA ALA A 45 -5.33 2.82 -7.60
C ALA A 45 -3.97 2.29 -7.12
N MET A 46 -3.96 1.13 -6.44
CA MET A 46 -2.71 0.47 -6.03
C MET A 46 -1.89 -0.01 -7.22
N SER A 47 -2.52 -0.63 -8.21
CA SER A 47 -1.84 -1.09 -9.42
C SER A 47 -1.19 0.09 -10.17
N ASP A 48 -1.90 1.19 -10.33
CA ASP A 48 -1.39 2.40 -10.98
C ASP A 48 -0.22 3.01 -10.20
N ALA A 49 -0.30 3.06 -8.86
CA ALA A 49 0.77 3.57 -8.01
C ALA A 49 2.03 2.69 -8.12
N ILE A 50 1.87 1.37 -8.08
CA ILE A 50 2.98 0.41 -8.22
C ILE A 50 3.63 0.54 -9.59
N GLN A 51 2.84 0.58 -10.68
CA GLN A 51 3.37 0.73 -12.03
C GLN A 51 4.14 2.05 -12.20
N LYS A 52 3.65 3.15 -11.63
CA LYS A 52 4.36 4.43 -11.64
C LYS A 52 5.65 4.37 -10.85
N MET A 53 5.65 3.76 -9.66
CA MET A 53 6.88 3.57 -8.88
C MET A 53 7.91 2.74 -9.64
N ASP A 54 7.49 1.60 -10.21
CA ASP A 54 8.36 0.72 -10.98
C ASP A 54 8.97 1.46 -12.19
N GLY A 55 8.14 2.18 -12.94
CA GLY A 55 8.61 3.02 -14.05
C GLY A 55 9.62 4.08 -13.63
N LEU A 56 9.41 4.75 -12.49
CA LEU A 56 10.34 5.75 -11.94
C LEU A 56 11.68 5.11 -11.54
N VAL A 57 11.65 3.94 -10.89
CA VAL A 57 12.84 3.23 -10.44
C VAL A 57 13.64 2.69 -11.63
N VAL A 58 12.97 2.12 -12.64
CA VAL A 58 13.62 1.65 -13.87
C VAL A 58 14.23 2.81 -14.66
N GLU A 59 13.52 3.94 -14.78
CA GLU A 59 14.02 5.16 -15.44
C GLU A 59 15.30 5.66 -14.78
N GLU A 60 15.30 5.83 -13.45
CA GLU A 60 16.49 6.27 -12.72
C GLU A 60 17.62 5.23 -12.74
N GLY A 61 17.29 3.94 -12.67
CA GLY A 61 18.27 2.85 -12.80
C GLY A 61 18.98 2.87 -14.15
N ARG A 62 18.22 3.04 -15.24
CA ARG A 62 18.81 3.16 -16.59
C ARG A 62 19.65 4.42 -16.73
N SER A 63 19.16 5.54 -16.19
CA SER A 63 19.89 6.80 -16.16
C SER A 63 21.22 6.66 -15.40
N ALA A 64 21.21 5.99 -14.25
CA ALA A 64 22.41 5.71 -13.46
C ALA A 64 23.40 4.82 -14.23
N GLN A 65 22.92 3.77 -14.91
CA GLN A 65 23.75 2.92 -15.75
C GLN A 65 24.37 3.68 -16.92
N GLU A 66 23.60 4.51 -17.62
CA GLU A 66 24.11 5.34 -18.73
C GLU A 66 25.23 6.28 -18.27
N ILE A 67 25.12 6.86 -17.07
CA ILE A 67 26.18 7.71 -16.51
C ILE A 67 27.39 6.88 -16.08
N TYR A 68 27.20 5.75 -15.40
CA TYR A 68 28.30 4.85 -15.06
C TYR A 68 29.08 4.44 -16.31
N GLU A 69 28.38 4.04 -17.37
CA GLU A 69 29.00 3.71 -18.65
C GLU A 69 29.73 4.90 -19.27
N SER A 70 29.15 6.11 -19.18
CA SER A 70 29.79 7.33 -19.70
C SER A 70 31.06 7.73 -18.94
N LEU A 71 31.07 7.54 -17.62
CA LEU A 71 32.18 7.93 -16.74
C LEU A 71 33.30 6.89 -16.72
N PHE A 72 32.97 5.60 -16.82
CA PHE A 72 33.92 4.52 -16.53
C PHE A 72 34.15 3.55 -17.70
N ASN A 73 33.17 3.30 -18.57
CA ASN A 73 33.33 2.36 -19.71
C ASN A 73 33.69 3.04 -21.03
N LYS A 74 33.19 4.26 -21.27
CA LYS A 74 33.40 5.01 -22.53
C LYS A 74 34.40 6.17 -22.38
N ALA A 75 34.95 6.38 -21.19
CA ALA A 75 35.91 7.44 -20.96
C ALA A 75 37.24 7.10 -21.63
N THR A 76 37.45 7.72 -22.80
CA THR A 76 38.66 7.65 -23.64
C THR A 76 39.85 8.41 -23.02
N ASN A 77 39.67 9.07 -21.87
CA ASN A 77 40.70 9.82 -21.19
C ASN A 77 41.39 8.96 -20.12
N THR A 78 42.72 8.94 -20.17
CA THR A 78 43.66 8.22 -19.30
C THR A 78 43.41 8.39 -17.79
N GLU A 79 42.78 9.49 -17.37
CA GLU A 79 42.45 9.76 -15.95
C GLU A 79 41.23 8.99 -15.43
N ALA A 80 40.22 8.72 -16.26
CA ALA A 80 39.06 7.91 -15.82
C ALA A 80 39.46 6.43 -15.66
N THR A 81 40.38 5.95 -16.48
CA THR A 81 41.01 4.64 -16.34
C THR A 81 41.87 4.57 -15.09
N ALA A 82 42.63 5.63 -14.77
CA ALA A 82 43.40 5.74 -13.53
C ALA A 82 42.49 5.80 -12.28
N LEU A 83 41.34 6.47 -12.36
CA LEU A 83 40.37 6.55 -11.26
C LEU A 83 39.64 5.21 -11.07
N ASN A 84 39.32 4.51 -12.16
CA ASN A 84 38.74 3.16 -12.13
C ASN A 84 39.74 2.14 -11.56
N GLN A 85 41.02 2.23 -11.95
CA GLN A 85 42.10 1.45 -11.34
C GLN A 85 42.25 1.78 -9.85
N ARG A 86 42.19 3.05 -9.45
CA ARG A 86 42.31 3.46 -8.05
C ARG A 86 41.10 3.04 -7.21
N ALA A 87 39.90 3.05 -7.79
CA ALA A 87 38.69 2.55 -7.16
C ALA A 87 38.72 1.02 -7.00
N ASN A 88 39.18 0.28 -8.01
CA ASN A 88 39.38 -1.17 -7.93
C ASN A 88 40.48 -1.52 -6.91
N PHE A 89 41.61 -0.81 -6.90
CA PHE A 89 42.65 -0.99 -5.88
C PHE A 89 42.11 -0.77 -4.46
N ARG A 90 41.28 0.27 -4.27
CA ARG A 90 40.66 0.51 -2.96
C ARG A 90 39.65 -0.56 -2.58
N ALA A 91 38.87 -1.06 -3.54
CA ALA A 91 37.96 -2.16 -3.32
C ALA A 91 38.73 -3.43 -2.93
N ASP A 92 39.82 -3.73 -3.63
CA ASP A 92 40.70 -4.87 -3.35
C ASP A 92 41.38 -4.74 -1.98
N ASP A 93 41.82 -3.54 -1.59
CA ASP A 93 42.35 -3.28 -0.24
C ASP A 93 41.29 -3.53 0.84
N ILE A 94 40.05 -3.07 0.64
CA ILE A 94 38.94 -3.30 1.57
C ILE A 94 38.60 -4.79 1.65
N PHE A 95 38.60 -5.51 0.53
CA PHE A 95 38.38 -6.96 0.52
C PHE A 95 39.54 -7.74 1.15
N ALA A 96 40.78 -7.31 0.94
CA ALA A 96 41.95 -7.88 1.57
C ALA A 96 41.97 -7.63 3.08
N GLU A 97 41.53 -6.45 3.52
CA GLU A 97 41.41 -6.08 4.93
C GLU A 97 40.26 -6.85 5.61
N ALA A 98 39.13 -7.03 4.93
CA ALA A 98 38.03 -7.88 5.37
C ALA A 98 38.42 -9.37 5.41
N ALA A 99 39.18 -9.86 4.43
CA ALA A 99 39.70 -11.23 4.40
C ALA A 99 40.78 -11.46 5.47
N ALA A 100 41.61 -10.45 5.77
CA ALA A 100 42.58 -10.47 6.86
C ALA A 100 41.91 -10.51 8.24
N GLN A 101 40.78 -9.82 8.41
CA GLN A 101 39.95 -9.93 9.62
C GLN A 101 39.30 -11.32 9.77
N ALA A 102 38.97 -11.98 8.67
CA ALA A 102 38.41 -13.34 8.67
C ALA A 102 39.46 -14.44 8.87
N ASN A 103 40.72 -14.24 8.44
CA ASN A 103 41.80 -15.20 8.65
C ASN A 103 43.19 -14.52 8.74
N PRO A 104 43.73 -14.30 9.97
CA PRO A 104 44.88 -13.43 10.20
C PRO A 104 46.21 -13.95 9.61
N LYS A 105 46.28 -15.23 9.20
CA LYS A 105 47.47 -15.80 8.55
C LYS A 105 47.63 -15.40 7.07
N LEU A 106 46.58 -14.89 6.42
CA LEU A 106 46.63 -14.45 5.02
C LEU A 106 47.22 -13.02 4.86
N ALA A 107 47.12 -12.21 5.92
CA ALA A 107 47.53 -10.80 5.94
C ALA A 107 49.05 -10.58 5.78
N GLU A 108 49.86 -11.53 6.26
CA GLU A 108 51.32 -11.49 6.14
C GLU A 108 51.80 -11.74 4.70
N LEU A 109 51.09 -12.57 3.95
CA LEU A 109 51.46 -12.89 2.58
C LEU A 109 51.25 -11.68 1.65
N ILE A 110 50.15 -10.96 1.82
CA ILE A 110 49.74 -9.80 0.98
C ILE A 110 50.64 -8.58 1.23
N LYS A 111 51.01 -8.30 2.49
CA LYS A 111 51.95 -7.20 2.83
C LYS A 111 53.33 -7.38 2.20
N SER A 112 53.78 -8.63 2.02
CA SER A 112 55.08 -8.93 1.42
C SER A 112 55.11 -8.72 -0.11
N THR A 113 53.95 -8.77 -0.77
CA THR A 113 53.81 -8.58 -2.22
C THR A 113 53.66 -7.10 -2.58
N ALA A 114 52.90 -6.33 -1.79
CA ALA A 114 52.70 -4.89 -2.00
C ALA A 114 53.98 -4.05 -1.83
N ALA A 115 54.89 -4.46 -0.95
CA ALA A 115 56.14 -3.74 -0.69
C ALA A 115 57.18 -3.82 -1.83
N LYS A 116 57.00 -4.71 -2.81
CA LYS A 116 57.93 -4.86 -3.95
C LYS A 116 57.57 -4.05 -5.19
N GLU A 117 56.34 -3.52 -5.27
CA GLU A 117 55.90 -2.73 -6.44
C GLU A 117 56.04 -1.21 -6.25
N SER A 118 56.41 -0.74 -5.05
CA SER A 118 56.38 0.69 -4.68
C SER A 118 57.66 1.48 -5.00
N GLU A 119 58.68 0.87 -5.63
CA GLU A 119 59.98 1.54 -5.90
C GLU A 119 60.12 2.15 -7.31
N ASN A 120 59.12 2.04 -8.18
CA ASN A 120 59.17 2.64 -9.52
C ASN A 120 57.90 3.44 -9.83
N LYS A 121 57.89 4.73 -9.47
CA LYS A 121 57.18 5.78 -10.22
C LYS A 121 57.60 7.17 -9.74
N THR A 122 58.58 7.70 -10.44
CA THR A 122 59.04 9.08 -10.41
C THR A 122 57.96 10.03 -10.95
N GLU A 123 58.05 11.26 -10.46
CA GLU A 123 57.29 12.48 -10.73
C GLU A 123 56.86 12.74 -12.18
N GLY A 124 55.69 13.35 -12.36
CA GLY A 124 55.20 13.79 -13.67
C GLY A 124 53.88 14.57 -13.62
N GLU A 125 54.01 15.89 -13.48
CA GLU A 125 53.16 16.96 -14.05
C GLU A 125 51.68 17.10 -13.66
N SER A 126 51.50 18.00 -12.69
CA SER A 126 50.35 18.87 -12.44
C SER A 126 50.06 19.82 -13.62
N ALA A 127 48.89 19.70 -14.27
CA ALA A 127 48.12 20.83 -14.85
C ALA A 127 46.80 20.43 -15.55
N SER A 128 46.55 19.13 -15.84
CA SER A 128 45.32 18.71 -16.57
C SER A 128 44.19 18.14 -15.70
N GLY A 129 44.44 17.85 -14.42
CA GLY A 129 43.52 17.06 -13.57
C GLY A 129 42.30 17.79 -13.00
N SER A 130 42.24 19.13 -13.05
CA SER A 130 41.09 19.89 -12.51
C SER A 130 39.82 19.65 -13.35
N ASN A 131 39.91 19.73 -14.67
CA ASN A 131 38.72 19.64 -15.53
C ASN A 131 38.05 18.26 -15.54
N ALA A 132 38.81 17.17 -15.34
CA ALA A 132 38.25 15.82 -15.31
C ALA A 132 37.55 15.52 -13.98
N PHE A 133 38.16 15.91 -12.86
CA PHE A 133 37.57 15.76 -11.53
C PHE A 133 36.32 16.64 -11.38
N ASP A 134 36.38 17.89 -11.84
CA ASP A 134 35.23 18.81 -11.82
C ASP A 134 34.07 18.27 -12.68
N LYS A 135 34.37 17.58 -13.79
CA LYS A 135 33.36 16.95 -14.64
C LYS A 135 32.74 15.69 -13.99
N ILE A 136 33.55 14.84 -13.37
CA ILE A 136 33.07 13.66 -12.62
C ILE A 136 32.21 14.13 -11.43
N TRP A 137 32.69 15.12 -10.68
CA TRP A 137 31.99 15.68 -9.54
C TRP A 137 30.69 16.39 -9.92
N SER A 138 30.68 17.13 -11.05
CA SER A 138 29.45 17.69 -11.64
C SER A 138 28.42 16.60 -11.93
N GLU A 139 28.84 15.50 -12.55
CA GLU A 139 27.91 14.43 -12.97
C GLU A 139 27.41 13.60 -11.78
N ILE A 140 28.26 13.38 -10.78
CA ILE A 140 27.86 12.78 -9.48
C ILE A 140 26.91 13.70 -8.72
N SER A 141 27.17 15.01 -8.70
CA SER A 141 26.32 15.99 -8.00
C SER A 141 24.93 16.08 -8.64
N LYS A 142 24.85 16.09 -9.98
CA LYS A 142 23.57 15.99 -10.72
C LYS A 142 22.81 14.71 -10.38
N ARG A 143 23.51 13.60 -10.13
CA ARG A 143 22.90 12.33 -9.72
C ARG A 143 22.40 12.36 -8.29
N PHE A 144 23.14 12.98 -7.38
CA PHE A 144 22.69 13.18 -6.01
C PHE A 144 21.38 13.99 -5.99
N GLU A 145 21.30 15.06 -6.79
CA GLU A 145 20.06 15.80 -6.99
C GLU A 145 18.95 14.97 -7.64
N SER A 146 19.27 14.13 -8.64
CA SER A 146 18.31 13.22 -9.30
C SER A 146 17.71 12.21 -8.32
N VAL A 147 18.53 11.61 -7.45
CA VAL A 147 18.08 10.66 -6.42
C VAL A 147 17.24 11.36 -5.35
N CYS A 148 17.63 12.56 -4.93
CA CYS A 148 16.78 13.37 -4.04
C CYS A 148 15.42 13.71 -4.70
N ARG A 149 15.41 14.01 -6.00
CA ARG A 149 14.17 14.22 -6.76
C ARG A 149 13.38 12.94 -6.96
N LEU A 150 14.01 11.78 -7.06
CA LEU A 150 13.33 10.48 -7.11
C LEU A 150 12.56 10.24 -5.81
N GLU A 151 13.17 10.53 -4.65
CA GLU A 151 12.47 10.44 -3.37
C GLU A 151 11.21 11.34 -3.35
N GLU A 152 11.34 12.59 -3.83
CA GLU A 152 10.21 13.51 -3.96
C GLU A 152 9.15 13.02 -4.97
N ARG A 153 9.55 12.34 -6.05
CA ARG A 153 8.64 11.77 -7.07
C ARG A 153 7.94 10.50 -6.59
N LEU A 154 8.59 9.69 -5.74
CA LEU A 154 8.02 8.47 -5.16
C LEU A 154 7.07 8.78 -4.00
N ARG A 155 7.34 9.85 -3.24
CA ARG A 155 6.58 10.25 -2.05
C ARG A 155 5.06 10.33 -2.28
N PRO A 156 4.53 10.96 -3.36
CA PRO A 156 3.10 10.92 -3.66
C PRO A 156 2.54 9.51 -3.83
N GLN A 157 3.27 8.60 -4.49
CA GLN A 157 2.81 7.23 -4.71
C GLN A 157 2.80 6.43 -3.41
N VAL A 158 3.79 6.64 -2.53
CA VAL A 158 3.82 6.03 -1.19
C VAL A 158 2.61 6.52 -0.37
N TYR A 159 2.30 7.82 -0.43
CA TYR A 159 1.13 8.36 0.25
C TYR A 159 -0.19 7.80 -0.31
N THR A 160 -0.31 7.66 -1.63
CA THR A 160 -1.47 7.00 -2.24
C THR A 160 -1.62 5.58 -1.72
N MET A 161 -0.54 4.79 -1.68
CA MET A 161 -0.58 3.43 -1.10
C MET A 161 -0.98 3.41 0.38
N ILE A 162 -0.46 4.32 1.20
CA ILE A 162 -0.84 4.41 2.63
C ILE A 162 -2.33 4.76 2.78
N GLN A 163 -2.83 5.70 1.99
CA GLN A 163 -4.25 6.06 1.99
C GLN A 163 -5.13 4.90 1.53
N SER A 164 -4.70 4.17 0.51
CA SER A 164 -5.34 2.95 0.03
C SER A 164 -5.38 1.87 1.14
N LEU A 165 -4.31 1.66 1.91
CA LEU A 165 -4.31 0.70 3.02
C LEU A 165 -5.29 1.09 4.14
N ASN A 166 -5.35 2.37 4.51
CA ASN A 166 -6.37 2.84 5.46
C ASN A 166 -7.80 2.62 4.93
N PHE A 167 -7.98 2.67 3.61
CA PHE A 167 -9.26 2.35 2.98
C PHE A 167 -9.59 0.85 3.07
N GLU A 168 -8.62 -0.05 2.94
CA GLU A 168 -8.80 -1.50 3.14
C GLU A 168 -9.33 -1.81 4.55
N ASP A 169 -8.77 -1.19 5.58
CA ASP A 169 -9.22 -1.36 6.96
C ASP A 169 -10.69 -0.95 7.12
N ILE A 170 -11.08 0.18 6.52
CA ILE A 170 -12.47 0.65 6.51
C ILE A 170 -13.37 -0.36 5.80
N GLN A 171 -13.00 -0.85 4.62
CA GLN A 171 -13.82 -1.84 3.91
C GLN A 171 -13.92 -3.16 4.67
N THR A 172 -12.85 -3.58 5.35
CA THR A 172 -12.85 -4.79 6.20
C THR A 172 -13.86 -4.65 7.34
N GLN A 173 -13.85 -3.53 8.07
CA GLN A 173 -14.84 -3.26 9.12
C GLN A 173 -16.28 -3.30 8.57
N ARG A 174 -16.49 -2.73 7.37
CA ARG A 174 -17.82 -2.74 6.72
C ARG A 174 -18.29 -4.15 6.38
N ILE A 175 -17.40 -5.00 5.88
CA ILE A 175 -17.68 -6.42 5.62
C ILE A 175 -18.06 -7.13 6.92
N GLU A 176 -17.28 -6.94 7.99
CA GLU A 176 -17.56 -7.54 9.30
C GLU A 176 -18.93 -7.11 9.84
N HIS A 177 -19.28 -5.84 9.72
CA HIS A 177 -20.59 -5.32 10.14
C HIS A 177 -21.74 -5.92 9.33
N ALA A 178 -21.60 -6.02 8.00
CA ALA A 178 -22.60 -6.65 7.13
C ALA A 178 -22.80 -8.14 7.49
N LEU A 179 -21.70 -8.87 7.69
CA LEU A 179 -21.73 -10.28 8.09
C LEU A 179 -22.38 -10.48 9.46
N LEU A 180 -22.08 -9.61 10.43
CA LEU A 180 -22.67 -9.69 11.76
C LEU A 180 -24.18 -9.41 11.74
N ALA A 181 -24.61 -8.42 10.95
CA ALA A 181 -26.03 -8.12 10.75
C ALA A 181 -26.76 -9.30 10.10
N GLN A 182 -26.17 -9.87 9.05
CA GLN A 182 -26.72 -11.06 8.37
C GLN A 182 -26.80 -12.27 9.30
N LYS A 183 -25.78 -12.48 10.15
CA LYS A 183 -25.78 -13.55 11.15
C LYS A 183 -26.93 -13.38 12.14
N LYS A 184 -27.13 -12.18 12.70
CA LYS A 184 -28.25 -11.88 13.63
C LYS A 184 -29.60 -12.08 12.96
N LEU A 185 -29.75 -11.65 11.70
CA LEU A 185 -30.96 -11.89 10.91
C LEU A 185 -31.23 -13.40 10.78
N ASN A 186 -30.24 -14.18 10.36
CA ASN A 186 -30.37 -15.63 10.20
C ASN A 186 -30.71 -16.34 11.51
N GLU A 187 -30.08 -15.95 12.62
CA GLU A 187 -30.39 -16.50 13.95
C GLU A 187 -31.84 -16.23 14.36
N GLY A 188 -32.33 -15.00 14.16
CA GLY A 188 -33.73 -14.64 14.40
C GLY A 188 -34.69 -15.40 13.48
N MET A 189 -34.38 -15.48 12.19
CA MET A 189 -35.21 -16.22 11.24
C MET A 189 -35.31 -17.70 11.57
N MET A 190 -34.20 -18.32 11.95
CA MET A 190 -34.18 -19.72 12.40
C MET A 190 -34.98 -19.92 13.69
N LYS A 191 -34.98 -18.94 14.60
CA LYS A 191 -35.82 -18.98 15.80
C LYS A 191 -37.32 -18.98 15.44
N PHE A 192 -37.74 -18.10 14.54
CA PHE A 192 -39.15 -18.01 14.10
C PHE A 192 -39.58 -19.24 13.30
N LEU A 193 -38.71 -19.74 12.40
CA LEU A 193 -38.96 -20.97 11.64
C LEU A 193 -39.14 -22.19 12.57
N LYS A 194 -38.28 -22.34 13.59
CA LYS A 194 -38.39 -23.43 14.57
C LYS A 194 -39.67 -23.35 15.43
N LYS A 195 -40.11 -22.13 15.75
CA LYS A 195 -41.33 -21.90 16.53
C LYS A 195 -42.61 -22.16 15.72
N GLY A 196 -42.51 -22.00 14.39
CA GLY A 196 -43.64 -22.00 13.46
C GLY A 196 -44.27 -20.62 13.40
N LEU A 197 -44.47 -20.09 12.19
CA LEU A 197 -45.02 -18.75 11.93
C LEU A 197 -46.36 -18.50 12.65
N SER A 198 -47.22 -19.52 12.70
CA SER A 198 -48.52 -19.49 13.39
C SER A 198 -48.44 -19.33 14.90
N ASN A 199 -47.28 -19.63 15.52
CA ASN A 199 -47.05 -19.51 16.96
C ASN A 199 -46.21 -18.28 17.32
N CYS A 200 -45.82 -17.46 16.34
CA CYS A 200 -45.01 -16.26 16.57
C CYS A 200 -45.92 -15.06 16.86
N ASP A 201 -45.72 -14.45 18.03
CA ASP A 201 -46.41 -13.21 18.40
C ASP A 201 -45.84 -12.04 17.57
N LEU A 202 -46.72 -11.22 17.00
CA LEU A 202 -46.36 -10.02 16.26
C LEU A 202 -45.47 -9.09 17.10
N LYS A 203 -45.74 -9.01 18.41
CA LYS A 203 -44.94 -8.18 19.33
C LYS A 203 -43.51 -8.67 19.47
N GLU A 204 -43.30 -9.99 19.49
CA GLU A 204 -41.97 -10.61 19.57
C GLU A 204 -41.16 -10.31 18.30
N ILE A 205 -41.80 -10.42 17.13
CA ILE A 205 -41.15 -10.12 15.85
C ILE A 205 -40.83 -8.64 15.74
N LEU A 206 -41.73 -7.75 16.18
CA LEU A 206 -41.51 -6.31 16.16
C LEU A 206 -40.31 -5.92 17.04
N GLU A 207 -40.23 -6.49 18.25
CA GLU A 207 -39.13 -6.23 19.17
C GLU A 207 -37.79 -6.73 18.60
N PHE A 208 -37.76 -7.93 18.04
CA PHE A 208 -36.58 -8.45 17.34
C PHE A 208 -36.16 -7.54 16.18
N SER A 209 -37.11 -7.18 15.31
CA SER A 209 -36.87 -6.36 14.11
C SER A 209 -36.34 -4.98 14.48
N THR A 210 -36.92 -4.36 15.50
CA THR A 210 -36.50 -3.04 15.99
C THR A 210 -35.09 -3.10 16.60
N ASN A 211 -34.80 -4.14 17.39
CA ASN A 211 -33.47 -4.34 17.96
C ASN A 211 -32.43 -4.61 16.85
N LEU A 212 -32.76 -5.45 15.87
CA LEU A 212 -31.88 -5.75 14.74
C LEU A 212 -31.56 -4.47 13.95
N VAL A 213 -32.56 -3.69 13.56
CA VAL A 213 -32.37 -2.42 12.84
C VAL A 213 -31.55 -1.43 13.66
N ARG A 214 -31.81 -1.29 14.95
CA ARG A 214 -31.04 -0.39 15.83
C ARG A 214 -29.57 -0.82 15.91
N ASP A 215 -29.32 -2.10 16.14
CA ASP A 215 -27.97 -2.63 16.29
C ASP A 215 -27.19 -2.52 14.97
N THR A 216 -27.83 -2.83 13.84
CA THR A 216 -27.22 -2.66 12.50
C THR A 216 -26.96 -1.19 12.20
N LYS A 217 -27.85 -0.27 12.59
CA LYS A 217 -27.61 1.17 12.45
C LYS A 217 -26.40 1.62 13.26
N ALA A 218 -26.25 1.12 14.48
CA ALA A 218 -25.18 1.52 15.40
C ALA A 218 -23.79 1.10 14.91
N SER A 219 -23.69 0.02 14.11
CA SER A 219 -22.43 -0.39 13.50
C SER A 219 -21.94 0.53 12.38
N TYR A 220 -22.79 1.38 11.79
CA TYR A 220 -22.34 2.32 10.77
C TYR A 220 -21.65 3.53 11.40
N THR A 221 -20.40 3.76 11.02
CA THR A 221 -19.58 4.88 11.49
C THR A 221 -19.60 6.06 10.52
N MET A 222 -19.80 5.81 9.22
CA MET A 222 -19.80 6.86 8.19
C MET A 222 -21.18 7.50 7.97
N SER A 223 -21.18 8.80 7.64
CA SER A 223 -22.42 9.57 7.40
C SER A 223 -23.22 9.05 6.21
N ASP A 224 -22.54 8.70 5.12
CA ASP A 224 -23.19 8.28 3.88
C ASP A 224 -23.86 6.91 4.04
N GLU A 225 -23.22 6.00 4.76
CA GLU A 225 -23.81 4.70 5.10
C GLU A 225 -25.06 4.85 5.97
N ARG A 226 -25.01 5.72 6.98
CA ARG A 226 -26.17 6.03 7.82
C ARG A 226 -27.30 6.62 6.99
N ARG A 227 -26.99 7.46 6.00
CA ARG A 227 -28.00 8.04 5.10
C ARG A 227 -28.67 6.96 4.25
N VAL A 228 -27.90 6.05 3.66
CA VAL A 228 -28.45 4.95 2.87
C VAL A 228 -29.27 4.00 3.74
N PHE A 229 -28.74 3.64 4.92
CA PHE A 229 -29.49 2.84 5.89
C PHE A 229 -30.83 3.50 6.25
N GLU A 230 -30.82 4.82 6.46
CA GLU A 230 -32.04 5.56 6.75
C GLU A 230 -33.03 5.56 5.58
N GLN A 231 -32.56 5.61 4.34
CA GLN A 231 -33.42 5.52 3.15
C GLN A 231 -34.03 4.13 2.98
N VAL A 232 -33.34 3.09 3.41
CA VAL A 232 -33.83 1.70 3.33
C VAL A 232 -34.81 1.40 4.46
N PHE A 233 -34.53 1.82 5.69
CA PHE A 233 -35.31 1.39 6.87
C PHE A 233 -36.28 2.41 7.43
N TYR A 234 -36.32 3.63 6.90
CA TYR A 234 -37.20 4.65 7.43
C TYR A 234 -37.99 5.37 6.33
N GLU A 235 -39.29 5.44 6.55
CA GLU A 235 -40.22 6.22 5.73
C GLU A 235 -40.63 7.50 6.48
N ASP A 236 -40.91 8.57 5.73
CA ASP A 236 -41.49 9.78 6.31
C ASP A 236 -42.91 9.49 6.81
N LYS A 237 -43.24 9.93 8.03
CA LYS A 237 -44.63 9.91 8.51
C LYS A 237 -45.50 10.76 7.59
N LYS A 238 -46.49 10.11 6.97
CA LYS A 238 -47.62 10.78 6.32
C LYS A 238 -48.67 11.20 7.34
#